data_AF-A0A1Y1QPX2-F1
#
_entry.id   AF-A0A1Y1QPX2-F1
#
_cell.length_a   1.000
_cell.length_b   1.000
_cell.length_c   1.000
_cell.angle_alpha   90.00
_cell.angle_beta   90.00
_cell.angle_gamma   90.00
#
_symmetry.space_group_name_H-M   'P 1'
#
loop_
_entity.id
_entity.type
_entity.pdbx_description
1 polymer ?
#
loop_
_entity_poly.entity_id
_entity_poly.type
_entity_poly.pdbx_seq_one_letter_code
_entity_poly.pdbx_strand_id
1 'polypeptide(L)'
;MSEDPPTYLTLEQELNALDLRDTITTDPSASHWLKRAVAELWERDVIDALNDLDVLRDLLEAKHHAHVLALKRMITPDDGIRH
;
A
#
# COMPACT_ATOMS: atom_id res chain seq x y z
N MET A 1 15.73 35.66 -14.68
CA MET A 1 15.87 34.23 -15.00
C MET A 1 15.28 33.51 -13.80
N SER A 2 14.04 33.07 -13.89
CA SER A 2 13.43 32.25 -12.84
C SER A 2 13.91 30.83 -13.10
N GLU A 3 14.76 30.31 -12.21
CA GLU A 3 15.07 28.89 -12.19
C GLU A 3 13.79 28.17 -11.76
N ASP A 4 13.29 27.28 -12.59
CA ASP A 4 12.17 26.43 -12.20
C ASP A 4 12.57 25.67 -10.92
N PRO A 5 11.70 25.63 -9.90
CA PRO A 5 12.01 24.92 -8.68
C PRO A 5 12.35 23.47 -9.01
N PRO A 6 13.38 22.88 -8.37
CA PRO A 6 13.76 21.51 -8.63
C PRO A 6 12.55 20.59 -8.44
N THR A 7 12.29 19.72 -9.41
CA THR A 7 11.10 18.82 -9.46
C THR A 7 10.84 18.04 -8.17
N TYR A 8 11.88 17.80 -7.38
CA TYR A 8 11.78 17.18 -6.06
C TYR A 8 11.02 18.04 -5.04
N LEU A 9 11.25 19.36 -5.04
CA LEU A 9 10.61 20.29 -4.11
C LEU A 9 9.10 20.40 -4.37
N THR A 10 8.69 20.31 -5.64
CA THR A 10 7.27 20.29 -6.01
C THR A 10 6.60 18.97 -5.65
N LEU A 11 7.28 17.83 -5.80
CA LEU A 11 6.74 16.51 -5.40
C LEU A 11 6.52 16.42 -3.88
N GLU A 12 7.48 16.89 -3.08
CA GLU A 12 7.36 16.90 -1.62
C GLU A 12 6.22 17.82 -1.16
N GLN A 13 6.02 18.96 -1.82
CA GLN A 13 4.90 19.86 -1.55
C GLN A 13 3.55 19.25 -1.94
N GLU A 14 3.45 18.59 -3.10
CA GLU A 14 2.24 17.90 -3.54
C GLU A 14 1.89 16.73 -2.62
N LEU A 15 2.89 15.96 -2.16
CA LEU A 15 2.71 14.89 -1.18
C LEU A 15 2.25 15.44 0.17
N ASN A 16 2.87 16.50 0.67
CA ASN A 16 2.45 17.13 1.93
C ASN A 16 1.07 17.78 1.84
N ALA A 17 0.61 18.18 0.65
CA ALA A 17 -0.74 18.70 0.43
C ALA A 17 -1.82 17.61 0.39
N LEU A 18 -1.43 16.33 0.25
CA LEU A 18 -2.37 15.23 0.37
C LEU A 18 -2.72 15.01 1.85
N ASP A 19 -3.87 15.53 2.27
CA ASP A 19 -4.49 15.32 3.60
C ASP A 19 -4.98 13.86 3.83
N LEU A 20 -4.33 12.90 3.18
CA LEU A 20 -4.68 11.48 3.17
C LEU A 20 -4.13 10.76 4.39
N ARG A 21 -3.00 11.22 4.95
CA ARG A 21 -2.41 10.65 6.17
C ARG A 21 -3.40 10.70 7.33
N ASP A 22 -3.95 11.88 7.59
CA ASP A 22 -4.84 12.11 8.73
C ASP A 22 -6.16 11.37 8.52
N THR A 23 -6.63 11.30 7.27
CA THR A 23 -7.80 10.49 6.89
C THR A 23 -7.64 9.02 7.30
N ILE A 24 -6.50 8.37 7.01
CA ILE A 24 -6.30 6.95 7.35
C ILE A 24 -5.96 6.74 8.83
N THR A 25 -5.11 7.59 9.40
CA THR A 25 -4.63 7.42 10.78
C THR A 25 -5.72 7.67 11.82
N THR A 26 -6.68 8.55 11.53
CA THR A 26 -7.81 8.86 12.42
C THR A 26 -9.04 7.97 12.18
N ASP A 27 -9.14 7.27 11.05
CA ASP A 27 -10.27 6.39 10.73
C ASP A 27 -10.36 5.20 11.71
N PRO A 28 -11.41 5.08 12.53
CA PRO A 28 -11.56 3.97 13.47
C PRO A 28 -11.72 2.59 12.80
N SER A 29 -12.13 2.54 11.53
CA SER A 29 -12.29 1.30 10.77
C SER A 29 -10.98 0.78 10.18
N ALA A 30 -9.98 1.64 10.03
CA ALA A 30 -8.66 1.26 9.55
C ALA A 30 -7.92 0.42 10.60
N SER A 31 -7.31 -0.68 10.16
CA SER A 31 -6.54 -1.56 11.05
C SER A 31 -5.33 -0.84 11.65
N HIS A 32 -4.94 -1.20 12.88
CA HIS A 32 -3.74 -0.67 13.52
C HIS A 32 -2.47 -0.84 12.68
N TRP A 33 -2.38 -1.96 11.94
CA TRP A 33 -1.25 -2.20 11.04
C TRP A 33 -1.20 -1.15 9.93
N LEU A 34 -2.33 -0.86 9.27
CA LEU A 34 -2.40 0.11 8.17
C LEU A 34 -2.07 1.53 8.66
N LYS A 35 -2.62 1.92 9.81
CA LYS A 35 -2.35 3.23 10.42
C LYS A 35 -0.86 3.42 10.68
N ARG A 36 -0.20 2.40 11.23
CA ARG A 36 1.22 2.45 11.51
C ARG A 36 2.05 2.50 10.22
N ALA A 37 1.71 1.68 9.22
CA ALA A 37 2.40 1.67 7.93
C ALA A 37 2.34 3.05 7.23
N VAL A 38 1.18 3.71 7.25
CA VAL A 38 1.01 5.07 6.70
C VAL A 38 1.84 6.10 7.47
N ALA A 39 1.85 6.02 8.81
CA ALA A 39 2.66 6.92 9.61
C ALA A 39 4.17 6.74 9.34
N GLU A 40 4.65 5.50 9.29
CA GLU A 40 6.05 5.16 9.02
C GLU A 40 6.48 5.60 7.60
N LEU A 41 5.65 5.38 6.58
CA LEU A 41 5.93 5.83 5.20
C LEU A 41 6.03 7.36 5.09
N TRP A 42 5.25 8.10 5.87
CA TRP A 42 5.25 9.57 5.85
C TRP A 42 6.44 10.21 6.56
N GLU A 43 7.10 9.47 7.44
CA GLU A 43 8.31 9.92 8.16
C GLU A 43 9.61 9.63 7.39
N ARG A 44 9.55 8.80 6.34
CA ARG A 44 10.71 8.48 5.48
C ARG A 44 10.95 9.55 4.43
N ASP A 45 12.18 9.56 3.89
CA ASP A 45 12.45 10.35 2.69
C ASP A 45 11.57 9.88 1.52
N VAL A 46 11.25 10.78 0.60
CA VAL A 46 10.30 10.53 -0.48
C VAL A 46 10.75 9.39 -1.41
N ILE A 47 12.06 9.28 -1.71
CA ILE A 47 12.57 8.26 -2.64
C ILE A 47 12.47 6.88 -1.99
N ASP A 48 12.92 6.77 -0.75
CA ASP A 48 12.87 5.57 0.05
C ASP A 48 11.42 5.12 0.30
N ALA A 49 10.53 6.05 0.64
CA ALA A 49 9.12 5.77 0.86
C ALA A 49 8.45 5.20 -0.39
N LEU A 50 8.77 5.73 -1.57
CA LEU A 50 8.24 5.23 -2.84
C LEU A 50 8.79 3.83 -3.16
N ASN A 51 10.08 3.59 -2.94
CA ASN A 51 10.68 2.26 -3.15
C ASN A 51 10.08 1.21 -2.19
N ASP A 52 9.93 1.55 -0.92
CA ASP A 52 9.29 0.68 0.08
C ASP A 52 7.84 0.36 -0.32
N LEU A 53 7.11 1.36 -0.81
CA LEU A 53 5.72 1.20 -1.22
C LEU A 53 5.58 0.23 -2.39
N ASP A 54 6.49 0.29 -3.38
CA ASP A 54 6.51 -0.66 -4.50
C ASP A 54 6.74 -2.09 -4.01
N VAL A 55 7.72 -2.30 -3.12
CA VAL A 55 7.98 -3.63 -2.53
C VAL A 55 6.78 -4.12 -1.71
N LEU A 56 6.18 -3.24 -0.91
CA LEU A 56 5.03 -3.58 -0.08
C LEU A 56 3.81 -3.94 -0.92
N ARG A 57 3.56 -3.22 -2.01
CA ARG A 57 2.48 -3.53 -2.97
C ARG A 57 2.67 -4.93 -3.53
N ASP A 58 3.85 -5.24 -4.06
CA ASP A 58 4.13 -6.53 -4.68
C ASP A 58 3.95 -7.70 -3.69
N LEU A 59 4.39 -7.53 -2.44
CA LEU A 59 4.22 -8.52 -1.38
C LEU A 59 2.75 -8.73 -1.00
N LEU A 60 1.99 -7.65 -0.85
CA LEU A 60 0.57 -7.71 -0.50
C LEU A 60 -0.25 -8.33 -1.63
N GLU A 61 0.05 -8.00 -2.88
CA GLU A 61 -0.55 -8.61 -4.05
C GLU A 61 -0.26 -10.11 -4.11
N ALA A 62 1.00 -10.52 -3.94
CA ALA A 62 1.37 -11.93 -3.89
C ALA A 62 0.64 -12.68 -2.76
N LYS A 63 0.59 -12.08 -1.57
CA LYS A 63 -0.15 -12.61 -0.42
C LYS A 63 -1.64 -12.75 -0.72
N HIS A 64 -2.26 -11.72 -1.31
CA HIS A 64 -3.67 -11.75 -1.69
C HIS A 64 -3.95 -12.86 -2.70
N HIS A 65 -3.15 -12.96 -3.76
CA HIS A 65 -3.27 -14.01 -4.77
C HIS A 65 -3.15 -15.41 -4.16
N ALA A 66 -2.16 -15.63 -3.28
CA ALA A 66 -1.99 -16.92 -2.60
C ALA A 66 -3.22 -17.31 -1.75
N HIS A 67 -3.77 -16.36 -0.98
CA HIS A 67 -4.94 -16.63 -0.14
C HIS A 67 -6.23 -16.77 -0.95
N VAL A 68 -6.43 -15.98 -2.00
CA VAL A 68 -7.57 -16.15 -2.92
C VAL A 68 -7.51 -17.50 -3.61
N LEU A 69 -6.34 -17.95 -4.06
CA LEU A 69 -6.16 -19.28 -4.63
C LEU A 69 -6.46 -20.38 -3.60
N ALA A 70 -6.01 -20.22 -2.35
CA ALA A 70 -6.32 -21.16 -1.28
C ALA A 70 -7.83 -21.23 -0.99
N LEU A 71 -8.50 -20.08 -0.87
CA LEU A 71 -9.94 -20.01 -0.65
C LEU A 71 -10.73 -20.63 -1.81
N LYS A 72 -10.34 -20.36 -3.06
CA LYS A 72 -10.96 -20.99 -4.25
C LYS A 72 -10.83 -22.51 -4.22
N ARG A 73 -9.67 -23.05 -3.82
CA ARG A 73 -9.45 -24.49 -3.66
C ARG A 73 -10.31 -25.11 -2.56
N MET A 74 -10.61 -24.37 -1.50
CA MET A 74 -11.48 -24.84 -0.41
C MET A 74 -12.97 -24.83 -0.76
N ILE A 75 -13.39 -23.96 -1.69
CA ILE A 75 -14.79 -23.81 -2.10
C ILE A 75 -15.15 -24.73 -3.28
N THR A 76 -14.15 -25.19 -4.04
CA THR A 76 -14.39 -26.16 -5.12
C THR A 76 -14.47 -27.55 -4.49
N PRO A 77 -15.62 -28.24 -4.53
CA PRO A 77 -15.67 -29.63 -4.09
C PRO A 77 -14.74 -30.43 -4.99
N ASP A 78 -13.96 -31.33 -4.40
CA ASP A 78 -13.32 -32.41 -5.12
C ASP A 78 -14.46 -33.29 -5.68
N ASP A 79 -14.98 -32.94 -6.86
CA ASP A 79 -15.83 -33.81 -7.68
C ASP A 79 -14.96 -34.97 -8.19
N GLY A 80 -14.51 -35.78 -7.24
CA GLY A 80 -13.97 -37.10 -7.46
C GLY A 80 -15.11 -37.99 -7.91
N ILE A 81 -15.55 -37.82 -9.17
CA ILE A 81 -16.26 -38.86 -9.91
C ILE A 81 -15.24 -39.99 -10.13
N ARG A 82 -15.16 -40.90 -9.15
CA ARG A 82 -14.61 -42.24 -9.35
C ARG A 82 -15.70 -43.05 -10.06
N HIS A 83 -15.50 -43.27 -11.36
CA HIS A 83 -16.13 -44.37 -12.09
C HIS A 83 -15.40 -45.68 -11.80
#